data_AF-A0A378JD73-F1
#
_entry.id   AF-A0A378JD73-F1
#
_cell.length_a   1.000
_cell.length_b   1.000
_cell.length_c   1.000
_cell.angle_alpha   90.00
_cell.angle_beta   90.00
_cell.angle_gamma   90.00
#
_symmetry.space_group_name_H-M   'P 1'
#
loop_
_entity.id
_entity.type
_entity.pdbx_description
1 polymer ?
#
loop_
_entity_poly.entity_id
_entity_poly.type
_entity_poly.pdbx_seq_one_letter_code
_entity_poly.pdbx_strand_id
1 'polypeptide(L)'
;MSNLIQVTEIATLQQDSIVRWKASGVVLNQQGFLRLVEENHAFNYQLWLAEDKARRDDAGYEFVYRAKREIDHFNQQRNNRMEAMDEWLFTALQPASPTECPVHSETPGMMIDRLSILALKAYHMALQSKRMDVDDTHRQNCQRKWETIIEQQKQLINCLQQLLEEINGKLRTFRVYHQFKMYNDPALNPELYIVR
;
A
#
# COMPACT_ATOMS: atom_id res chain seq x y z
N MET A 1 6.08 -0.95 -28.57
CA MET A 1 5.67 0.04 -27.56
C MET A 1 6.27 -0.42 -26.25
N SER A 2 7.08 0.44 -25.61
CA SER A 2 7.87 0.10 -24.43
C SER A 2 6.98 -0.45 -23.31
N ASN A 3 7.28 -1.65 -22.84
CA ASN A 3 6.63 -2.27 -21.68
C ASN A 3 7.14 -1.56 -20.41
N LEU A 4 6.74 -0.29 -20.22
CA LEU A 4 7.33 0.63 -19.26
C LEU A 4 7.19 0.17 -17.80
N ILE A 5 6.24 -0.73 -17.50
CA ILE A 5 5.93 -1.16 -16.14
C ILE A 5 5.48 -2.62 -16.17
N GLN A 6 6.20 -3.48 -15.47
CA GLN A 6 5.77 -4.86 -15.24
C GLN A 6 5.13 -4.97 -13.85
N VAL A 7 3.83 -5.27 -13.80
CA VAL A 7 3.11 -5.41 -12.51
C VAL A 7 3.71 -6.52 -11.65
N THR A 8 4.25 -7.57 -12.26
CA THR A 8 4.97 -8.64 -11.58
C THR A 8 6.24 -8.14 -10.90
N GLU A 9 6.98 -7.21 -11.51
CA GLU A 9 8.17 -6.60 -10.93
C GLU A 9 7.82 -5.78 -9.67
N ILE A 10 6.71 -5.06 -9.70
CA ILE A 10 6.17 -4.34 -8.53
C ILE A 10 5.88 -5.32 -7.38
N ALA A 11 5.17 -6.41 -7.67
CA ALA A 11 4.81 -7.40 -6.66
C ALA A 11 6.05 -8.09 -6.07
N THR A 12 7.02 -8.46 -6.91
CA THR A 12 8.31 -9.03 -6.46
C THR A 12 9.09 -8.04 -5.61
N LEU A 13 9.20 -6.79 -6.05
CA LEU A 13 9.86 -5.72 -5.28
C LEU A 13 9.27 -5.60 -3.87
N GLN A 14 7.94 -5.56 -3.76
CA GLN A 14 7.27 -5.48 -2.46
C GLN A 14 7.58 -6.71 -1.58
N GLN A 15 7.44 -7.92 -2.11
CA GLN A 15 7.72 -9.15 -1.37
C GLN A 15 9.17 -9.23 -0.88
N ASP A 16 10.15 -8.97 -1.76
CA ASP A 16 11.57 -9.06 -1.43
C ASP A 16 12.00 -7.97 -0.44
N SER A 17 11.39 -6.78 -0.53
CA SER A 17 11.68 -5.67 0.38
C SER A 17 11.37 -6.01 1.83
N ILE A 18 10.26 -6.73 2.10
CA ILE A 18 9.89 -7.15 3.46
C ILE A 18 11.00 -8.03 4.06
N VAL A 19 11.50 -9.00 3.30
CA VAL A 19 12.55 -9.92 3.74
C VAL A 19 13.85 -9.15 4.02
N ARG A 20 14.26 -8.26 3.11
CA ARG A 20 15.44 -7.40 3.30
C ARG A 20 15.31 -6.52 4.53
N TRP A 21 14.20 -5.79 4.66
CA TRP A 21 14.00 -4.85 5.76
C TRP A 21 13.87 -5.53 7.11
N LYS A 22 13.38 -6.77 7.18
CA LYS A 22 13.42 -7.56 8.41
C LYS A 22 14.85 -7.91 8.84
N ALA A 23 15.78 -8.06 7.91
CA ALA A 23 17.17 -8.39 8.22
C ALA A 23 18.02 -7.15 8.53
N SER A 24 17.84 -6.05 7.82
CA SER A 24 18.76 -4.90 7.85
C SER A 24 18.10 -3.55 8.17
N GLY A 25 16.80 -3.51 8.45
CA GLY A 25 16.04 -2.26 8.51
C GLY A 25 15.71 -1.70 7.13
N VAL A 26 14.89 -0.64 7.09
CA VAL A 26 14.41 -0.03 5.85
C VAL A 26 15.56 0.70 5.14
N VAL A 27 15.95 0.18 3.98
CA VAL A 27 16.89 0.79 3.04
C VAL A 27 16.26 0.79 1.66
N LEU A 28 16.22 1.95 1.01
CA LEU A 28 15.63 2.16 -0.30
C LEU A 28 16.73 2.18 -1.37
N ASN A 29 16.53 1.45 -2.46
CA ASN A 29 17.52 1.27 -3.52
C ASN A 29 16.99 1.54 -4.92
N GLN A 30 15.68 1.74 -5.07
CA GLN A 30 15.04 1.91 -6.38
C GLN A 30 15.14 3.34 -6.89
N GLN A 31 15.00 3.49 -8.21
CA GLN A 31 15.00 4.76 -8.93
C GLN A 31 13.76 4.90 -9.82
N GLY A 32 13.49 6.10 -10.32
CA GLY A 32 12.36 6.37 -11.22
C GLY A 32 11.02 5.99 -10.60
N PHE A 33 10.15 5.33 -11.37
CA PHE A 33 8.83 4.91 -10.88
C PHE A 33 8.91 3.88 -9.74
N LEU A 34 9.84 2.92 -9.82
CA LEU A 34 10.00 1.90 -8.77
C LEU A 34 10.44 2.51 -7.44
N ARG A 35 11.09 3.68 -7.44
CA ARG A 35 11.35 4.45 -6.22
C ARG A 35 10.06 4.84 -5.50
N LEU A 36 9.05 5.32 -6.24
CA LEU A 36 7.75 5.70 -5.65
C LEU A 36 7.03 4.48 -5.07
N VAL A 37 7.12 3.34 -5.77
CA VAL A 37 6.58 2.05 -5.31
C VAL A 37 7.29 1.60 -4.03
N GLU A 38 8.62 1.63 -3.99
CA GLU A 38 9.42 1.22 -2.83
C GLU A 38 9.17 2.15 -1.63
N GLU A 39 9.11 3.47 -1.84
CA GLU A 39 8.78 4.45 -0.80
C GLU A 39 7.35 4.22 -0.25
N ASN A 40 6.34 4.03 -1.12
CA ASN A 40 4.98 3.67 -0.68
C ASN A 40 4.98 2.38 0.16
N HIS A 41 5.71 1.36 -0.29
CA HIS A 41 5.77 0.09 0.40
C HIS A 41 6.49 0.19 1.76
N ALA A 42 7.55 1.00 1.83
CA ALA A 42 8.27 1.28 3.07
C ALA A 42 7.37 1.95 4.10
N PHE A 43 6.56 2.93 3.70
CA PHE A 43 5.60 3.57 4.60
C PHE A 43 4.50 2.59 5.04
N ASN A 44 4.00 1.72 4.16
CA ASN A 44 3.08 0.66 4.55
C ASN A 44 3.71 -0.34 5.54
N TYR A 45 4.98 -0.71 5.34
CA TYR A 45 5.72 -1.58 6.24
C TYR A 45 5.89 -0.94 7.63
N GLN A 46 6.29 0.33 7.67
CA GLN A 46 6.46 1.07 8.93
C GLN A 46 5.12 1.32 9.63
N LEU A 47 4.05 1.59 8.87
CA LEU A 47 2.68 1.67 9.36
C LEU A 47 2.25 0.37 10.04
N TRP A 48 2.53 -0.79 9.41
CA TRP A 48 2.26 -2.10 10.01
C TRP A 48 2.97 -2.26 11.36
N LEU A 49 4.26 -1.94 11.43
CA LEU A 49 5.03 -2.03 12.67
C LEU A 49 4.49 -1.08 13.76
N ALA A 50 4.05 0.12 13.38
CA ALA A 50 3.46 1.08 14.30
C ALA A 50 2.09 0.60 14.82
N GLU A 51 1.27 -0.03 13.97
CA GLU A 51 0.04 -0.70 14.39
C GLU A 51 0.32 -1.83 15.39
N ASP A 52 1.32 -2.68 15.15
CA ASP A 52 1.72 -3.74 16.10
C ASP A 52 2.13 -3.14 17.46
N LYS A 53 2.91 -2.05 17.47
CA LYS A 53 3.26 -1.33 18.71
C LYS A 53 2.02 -0.79 19.41
N ALA A 54 1.07 -0.21 18.69
CA ALA A 54 -0.12 0.40 19.27
C ALA A 54 -1.07 -0.60 19.94
N ARG A 55 -0.88 -1.92 19.74
CA ARG A 55 -1.63 -2.98 20.45
C ARG A 55 -0.97 -3.47 21.74
N ARG A 56 0.17 -2.90 22.16
CA ARG A 56 0.89 -3.27 23.38
C ARG A 56 0.33 -2.51 24.59
N ASP A 57 -0.79 -2.99 25.13
CA ASP A 57 -1.42 -2.42 26.33
C ASP A 57 -0.50 -2.46 27.57
N ASP A 58 0.43 -3.42 27.60
CA ASP A 58 1.44 -3.60 28.64
C ASP A 58 2.57 -2.55 28.60
N ALA A 59 2.70 -1.78 27.53
CA ALA A 59 3.77 -0.78 27.36
C ALA A 59 3.38 0.64 27.87
N GLY A 60 2.14 0.83 28.31
CA GLY A 60 1.65 2.09 28.87
C GLY A 60 1.17 3.12 27.85
N TYR A 61 0.43 4.11 28.32
CA TYR A 61 -0.28 5.09 27.49
C TYR A 61 0.66 5.92 26.60
N GLU A 62 1.85 6.30 27.09
CA GLU A 62 2.78 7.13 26.33
C GLU A 62 3.36 6.37 25.14
N PHE A 63 3.67 5.08 25.30
CA PHE A 63 4.13 4.23 24.22
C PHE A 63 3.07 4.09 23.12
N VAL A 64 1.82 3.82 23.50
CA VAL A 64 0.69 3.73 22.57
C VAL A 64 0.43 5.08 21.88
N TYR A 65 0.50 6.19 22.61
CA TYR A 65 0.37 7.54 22.04
C TYR A 65 1.42 7.80 20.95
N ARG A 66 2.70 7.51 21.23
CA ARG A 66 3.77 7.67 20.24
C ARG A 66 3.56 6.78 19.02
N ALA A 67 3.15 5.52 19.21
CA ALA A 67 2.81 4.62 18.11
C ALA A 67 1.63 5.16 17.28
N LYS A 68 0.61 5.77 17.90
CA LYS A 68 -0.49 6.43 17.18
C LYS A 68 0.00 7.61 16.33
N ARG A 69 0.94 8.41 16.82
CA ARG A 69 1.55 9.48 16.02
C ARG A 69 2.35 8.95 14.83
N GLU A 70 3.06 7.82 15.01
CA GLU A 70 3.73 7.12 13.90
C GLU A 70 2.72 6.62 12.86
N ILE A 71 1.61 6.02 13.28
CA ILE A 71 0.52 5.55 12.40
C ILE A 71 -0.03 6.70 11.56
N ASP A 72 -0.37 7.83 12.19
CA ASP A 72 -0.89 9.00 11.48
C ASP A 72 0.09 9.49 10.40
N HIS A 73 1.38 9.58 10.77
CA HIS A 73 2.44 10.00 9.85
C HIS A 73 2.59 9.04 8.67
N PHE A 74 2.77 7.74 8.92
CA PHE A 74 3.00 6.77 7.85
C PHE A 74 1.77 6.56 6.97
N ASN A 75 0.57 6.66 7.53
CA ASN A 75 -0.67 6.61 6.75
C ASN A 75 -0.79 7.82 5.81
N GLN A 76 -0.33 9.00 6.22
CA GLN A 76 -0.27 10.15 5.32
C GLN A 76 0.79 9.95 4.23
N GLN A 77 1.99 9.50 4.61
CA GLN A 77 3.09 9.34 3.67
C GLN A 77 2.83 8.28 2.60
N ARG A 78 2.20 7.14 2.95
CA ARG A 78 1.81 6.15 1.94
C ARG A 78 0.79 6.71 0.95
N ASN A 79 -0.16 7.52 1.40
CA ASN A 79 -1.19 8.11 0.54
C ASN A 79 -0.56 9.16 -0.39
N ASN A 80 0.34 9.99 0.13
CA ASN A 80 1.12 10.94 -0.68
C ASN A 80 1.92 10.21 -1.79
N ARG A 81 2.48 9.03 -1.49
CA ARG A 81 3.20 8.24 -2.49
C ARG A 81 2.29 7.53 -3.48
N MET A 82 1.11 7.09 -3.04
CA MET A 82 0.05 6.59 -3.93
C MET A 82 -0.37 7.66 -4.94
N GLU A 83 -0.63 8.89 -4.48
CA GLU A 83 -0.96 10.03 -5.36
C GLU A 83 0.20 10.37 -6.31
N ALA A 84 1.44 10.37 -5.82
CA ALA A 84 2.63 10.59 -6.66
C ALA A 84 2.80 9.51 -7.74
N MET A 85 2.46 8.25 -7.44
CA MET A 85 2.43 7.18 -8.44
C MET A 85 1.36 7.47 -9.51
N ASP A 86 0.18 7.93 -9.11
CA ASP A 86 -0.89 8.27 -10.05
C ASP A 86 -0.53 9.44 -10.96
N GLU A 87 0.07 10.51 -10.42
CA GLU A 87 0.58 11.63 -11.21
C GLU A 87 1.64 11.20 -12.23
N TRP A 88 2.59 10.36 -11.78
CA TRP A 88 3.64 9.84 -12.64
C TRP A 88 3.04 9.00 -13.78
N LEU A 89 2.10 8.10 -13.45
CA LEU A 89 1.42 7.23 -14.41
C LEU A 89 0.54 8.01 -15.37
N PHE A 90 -0.15 9.04 -14.89
CA PHE A 90 -0.98 9.90 -15.74
C PHE A 90 -0.09 10.58 -16.79
N THR A 91 1.06 11.10 -16.36
CA THR A 91 2.04 11.72 -17.26
C THR A 91 2.65 10.70 -18.23
N ALA A 92 3.01 9.50 -17.76
CA ALA A 92 3.65 8.48 -18.60
C ALA A 92 2.70 7.84 -19.62
N LEU A 93 1.45 7.57 -19.22
CA LEU A 93 0.48 6.84 -20.03
C LEU A 93 -0.42 7.76 -20.89
N GLN A 94 -0.48 9.05 -20.55
CA GLN A 94 -1.32 10.05 -21.22
C GLN A 94 -2.75 9.52 -21.45
N PRO A 95 -3.47 9.10 -20.38
CA PRO A 95 -4.76 8.40 -20.53
C PRO A 95 -5.78 9.27 -21.28
N ALA A 96 -6.75 8.63 -21.94
CA ALA A 96 -7.76 9.35 -22.71
C ALA A 96 -8.63 10.25 -21.80
N SER A 97 -9.28 11.25 -22.38
CA SER A 97 -10.26 12.06 -21.66
C SER A 97 -11.41 11.17 -21.13
N PRO A 98 -11.99 11.49 -19.96
CA PRO A 98 -13.22 10.86 -19.46
C PRO A 98 -14.42 10.92 -20.40
N THR A 99 -14.38 11.80 -21.41
CA THR A 99 -15.41 11.88 -22.46
C THR A 99 -15.22 10.85 -23.58
N GLU A 100 -14.02 10.29 -23.71
CA GLU A 100 -13.63 9.37 -24.80
C GLU A 100 -13.77 7.91 -24.39
N CYS A 101 -13.55 7.58 -23.12
CA CYS A 101 -13.70 6.22 -22.61
C CYS A 101 -14.11 6.22 -21.12
N PRO A 102 -14.72 5.14 -20.61
CA PRO A 102 -15.17 5.08 -19.23
C PRO A 102 -14.03 5.22 -18.22
N VAL A 103 -14.30 5.91 -17.11
CA VAL A 103 -13.37 6.07 -15.99
C VAL A 103 -13.42 4.83 -15.10
N HIS A 104 -12.26 4.26 -14.78
CA HIS A 104 -12.13 3.19 -13.79
C HIS A 104 -12.30 3.74 -12.37
N SER A 105 -12.93 2.98 -11.48
CA SER A 105 -13.21 3.42 -10.11
C SER A 105 -11.96 3.58 -9.25
N GLU A 106 -10.95 2.75 -9.50
CA GLU A 106 -9.64 2.81 -8.85
C GLU A 106 -8.57 3.31 -9.81
N THR A 107 -7.61 4.06 -9.28
CA THR A 107 -6.41 4.43 -10.02
C THR A 107 -5.35 3.32 -9.96
N PRO A 108 -4.41 3.26 -10.90
CA PRO A 108 -3.28 2.32 -10.82
C PRO A 108 -2.48 2.43 -9.51
N GLY A 109 -2.24 3.64 -8.99
CA GLY A 109 -1.55 3.87 -7.72
C GLY A 109 -2.29 3.27 -6.53
N MET A 110 -3.63 3.40 -6.47
CA MET A 110 -4.45 2.73 -5.45
C MET A 110 -4.30 1.21 -5.49
N MET A 111 -4.29 0.62 -6.69
CA MET A 111 -4.11 -0.83 -6.85
C MET A 111 -2.71 -1.28 -6.42
N ILE A 112 -1.67 -0.48 -6.69
CA ILE A 112 -0.29 -0.75 -6.24
C ILE A 112 -0.15 -0.66 -4.71
N ASP A 113 -0.78 0.34 -4.07
CA ASP A 113 -0.81 0.45 -2.60
C ASP A 113 -1.52 -0.76 -1.98
N ARG A 114 -2.64 -1.20 -2.57
CA ARG A 114 -3.34 -2.42 -2.14
C ARG A 114 -2.50 -3.68 -2.31
N LEU A 115 -1.72 -3.79 -3.39
CA LEU A 115 -0.76 -4.89 -3.57
C LEU A 115 0.29 -4.91 -2.44
N SER A 116 0.80 -3.73 -2.05
CA SER A 116 1.72 -3.56 -0.93
C SER A 116 1.12 -4.07 0.39
N ILE A 117 -0.13 -3.71 0.68
CA ILE A 117 -0.85 -4.19 1.89
C ILE A 117 -1.05 -5.71 1.85
N LEU A 118 -1.42 -6.26 0.69
CA LEU A 118 -1.57 -7.71 0.53
C LEU A 118 -0.25 -8.46 0.71
N ALA A 119 0.87 -7.89 0.23
CA ALA A 119 2.20 -8.46 0.43
C ALA A 119 2.57 -8.56 1.93
N LEU A 120 2.32 -7.50 2.71
CA LEU A 120 2.52 -7.51 4.17
C LEU A 120 1.62 -8.55 4.85
N LYS A 121 0.33 -8.59 4.51
CA LYS A 121 -0.62 -9.58 5.04
C LYS A 121 -0.17 -11.01 4.73
N ALA A 122 0.25 -11.27 3.48
CA ALA A 122 0.73 -12.58 3.06
C ALA A 122 1.96 -13.00 3.87
N TYR A 123 2.95 -12.11 4.00
CA TYR A 123 4.16 -12.38 4.78
C TYR A 123 3.84 -12.72 6.23
N HIS A 124 3.08 -11.87 6.92
CA HIS A 124 2.76 -12.07 8.33
C HIS A 124 1.84 -13.27 8.57
N MET A 125 0.87 -13.53 7.69
CA MET A 125 0.00 -14.71 7.82
C MET A 125 0.76 -16.01 7.59
N ALA A 126 1.74 -16.03 6.68
CA ALA A 126 2.62 -17.19 6.48
C ALA A 126 3.48 -17.52 7.70
N LEU A 127 3.86 -16.50 8.50
CA LEU A 127 4.52 -16.72 9.77
C LEU A 127 3.57 -17.34 10.80
N GLN A 128 2.33 -16.86 10.87
CA GLN A 128 1.32 -17.41 11.78
C GLN A 128 0.97 -18.87 11.45
N SER A 129 0.89 -19.24 10.16
CA SER A 129 0.61 -20.63 9.77
C SER A 129 1.73 -21.63 10.15
N LYS A 130 2.92 -21.13 10.50
CA LYS A 130 4.11 -21.93 10.87
C LYS A 130 4.45 -21.87 12.36
N ARG A 131 3.61 -21.24 13.19
CA ARG A 131 3.85 -21.12 14.64
C ARG A 131 3.78 -22.47 15.35
N MET A 132 4.78 -22.75 16.19
CA MET A 132 4.88 -24.02 16.93
C MET A 132 4.29 -23.96 18.34
N ASP A 133 3.94 -22.77 18.81
CA ASP A 133 3.38 -22.51 20.14
C ASP A 133 1.83 -22.51 20.17
N VAL A 134 1.20 -23.01 19.10
CA VAL A 134 -0.26 -23.04 18.90
C VAL A 134 -0.69 -24.41 18.37
N ASP A 135 -1.97 -24.73 18.51
CA ASP A 135 -2.53 -25.98 18.01
C ASP A 135 -2.61 -26.05 16.47
N ASP A 136 -2.86 -27.26 15.97
CA ASP A 136 -2.96 -27.55 14.54
C ASP A 136 -4.15 -26.83 13.90
N THR A 137 -5.24 -26.67 14.63
CA THR A 137 -6.45 -25.98 14.17
C THR A 137 -6.14 -24.51 13.85
N HIS A 138 -5.39 -23.83 14.72
CA HIS A 138 -4.92 -22.47 14.50
C HIS A 138 -4.05 -22.37 13.25
N ARG A 139 -3.05 -23.26 13.11
CA ARG A 139 -2.16 -23.26 11.93
C ARG A 139 -2.94 -23.46 10.64
N GLN A 140 -3.87 -24.42 10.60
CA GLN A 140 -4.72 -24.67 9.44
C GLN A 140 -5.64 -23.48 9.11
N ASN A 141 -6.18 -22.80 10.13
CA ASN A 141 -6.97 -21.59 9.93
C ASN A 141 -6.13 -20.46 9.32
N CYS A 142 -4.91 -20.25 9.82
CA CYS A 142 -3.98 -19.27 9.26
C CYS A 142 -3.54 -19.63 7.85
N GLN A 143 -3.29 -20.91 7.56
CA GLN A 143 -2.93 -21.40 6.24
C GLN A 143 -4.03 -21.09 5.21
N ARG A 144 -5.30 -21.38 5.52
CA ARG A 144 -6.43 -21.05 4.65
C ARG A 144 -6.56 -19.54 4.39
N LYS A 145 -6.37 -18.72 5.43
CA LYS A 145 -6.36 -17.25 5.28
C LYS A 145 -5.21 -16.80 4.37
N TRP A 146 -4.03 -17.39 4.52
CA TRP A 146 -2.87 -17.09 3.69
C TRP A 146 -3.15 -17.43 2.21
N GLU A 147 -3.72 -18.60 1.93
CA GLU A 147 -4.10 -19.01 0.57
C GLU A 147 -5.08 -18.01 -0.07
N THR A 148 -6.11 -17.57 0.65
CA THR A 148 -7.02 -16.52 0.18
C THR A 148 -6.30 -15.20 -0.12
N ILE A 149 -5.34 -14.78 0.71
CA ILE A 149 -4.56 -13.56 0.47
C ILE A 149 -3.72 -13.68 -0.81
N ILE A 150 -3.12 -14.85 -1.05
CA ILE A 150 -2.35 -15.12 -2.27
C ILE A 150 -3.25 -15.08 -3.51
N GLU A 151 -4.45 -15.65 -3.45
CA GLU A 151 -5.45 -15.55 -4.53
C GLU A 151 -5.85 -14.10 -4.81
N GLN A 152 -6.12 -13.31 -3.76
CA GLN A 152 -6.41 -11.88 -3.88
C GLN A 152 -5.26 -11.12 -4.54
N GLN A 153 -4.00 -11.43 -4.19
CA GLN A 153 -2.84 -10.80 -4.79
C GLN A 153 -2.73 -11.14 -6.28
N LYS A 154 -2.88 -12.42 -6.66
CA LYS A 154 -2.89 -12.85 -8.07
C LYS A 154 -3.99 -12.17 -8.87
N GLN A 155 -5.20 -12.11 -8.32
CA GLN A 155 -6.32 -11.42 -8.97
C GLN A 155 -6.01 -9.93 -9.15
N LEU A 156 -5.49 -9.25 -8.14
CA LEU A 156 -5.20 -7.82 -8.21
C LEU A 156 -4.07 -7.51 -9.20
N ILE A 157 -3.04 -8.37 -9.29
CA ILE A 157 -2.00 -8.28 -10.33
C ILE A 157 -2.64 -8.33 -11.73
N ASN A 158 -3.48 -9.32 -12.00
CA ASN A 158 -4.15 -9.46 -13.29
C ASN A 158 -5.05 -8.25 -13.61
N CYS A 159 -5.83 -7.79 -12.63
CA CYS A 159 -6.69 -6.62 -12.81
C CYS A 159 -5.87 -5.35 -13.11
N LEU A 160 -4.72 -5.16 -12.45
CA LEU A 160 -3.86 -4.00 -12.69
C LEU A 160 -3.21 -4.09 -14.08
N GLN A 161 -2.75 -5.28 -14.50
CA GLN A 161 -2.24 -5.50 -15.86
C GLN A 161 -3.29 -5.14 -16.91
N GLN A 162 -4.50 -5.68 -16.76
CA GLN A 162 -5.62 -5.38 -17.66
C GLN A 162 -5.93 -3.88 -17.69
N LEU A 163 -5.98 -3.21 -16.53
CA LEU A 163 -6.24 -1.77 -16.48
C LEU A 163 -5.18 -0.97 -17.26
N LEU A 164 -3.89 -1.30 -17.08
CA LEU A 164 -2.80 -0.64 -17.80
C LEU A 164 -2.88 -0.87 -19.31
N GLU A 165 -3.25 -2.09 -19.75
CA GLU A 165 -3.49 -2.41 -21.16
C GLU A 165 -4.67 -1.63 -21.73
N GLU A 166 -5.81 -1.57 -21.02
CA GLU A 166 -6.99 -0.81 -21.41
C GLU A 166 -6.69 0.70 -21.51
N ILE A 167 -5.89 1.25 -20.59
CA ILE A 167 -5.45 2.66 -20.61
C ILE A 167 -4.58 2.95 -21.84
N ASN A 168 -3.63 2.07 -22.14
CA ASN A 168 -2.78 2.19 -23.34
C ASN A 168 -3.59 2.10 -24.63
N GLY A 169 -4.59 1.21 -24.66
CA GLY A 169 -5.54 1.05 -25.77
C GLY A 169 -6.63 2.12 -25.86
N LYS A 170 -6.66 3.10 -24.95
CA LYS A 170 -7.70 4.15 -24.85
C LYS A 170 -9.12 3.57 -24.70
N LEU A 171 -9.24 2.39 -24.10
CA LEU A 171 -10.51 1.72 -23.78
C LEU A 171 -11.00 2.04 -22.37
N ARG A 172 -10.09 2.48 -21.50
CA ARG A 172 -10.33 2.89 -20.12
C ARG A 172 -9.48 4.10 -19.78
N THR A 173 -9.94 4.93 -18.85
CA THR A 173 -9.14 6.02 -18.27
C THR A 173 -9.25 6.02 -16.75
N PHE A 174 -8.45 6.85 -16.09
CA PHE A 174 -8.52 7.09 -14.65
C PHE A 174 -8.35 8.58 -14.36
N ARG A 175 -8.75 9.02 -13.17
CA ARG A 175 -8.60 10.41 -12.72
C ARG A 175 -7.69 10.46 -11.51
N VAL A 176 -6.78 11.42 -11.50
CA VAL A 176 -5.98 11.73 -10.32
C VAL A 176 -6.84 12.59 -9.39
N TYR A 177 -7.02 12.10 -8.17
CA TYR A 177 -7.70 12.83 -7.10
C TYR A 177 -6.75 12.97 -5.91
N HIS A 178 -6.72 14.16 -5.32
CA HIS A 178 -6.01 14.38 -4.06
C HIS A 178 -6.93 14.15 -2.87
N GLN A 179 -6.42 13.52 -1.83
CA GLN A 179 -7.20 13.27 -0.62
C GLN A 179 -7.32 14.56 0.21
N PHE A 180 -8.52 15.16 0.22
CA PHE A 180 -8.87 16.33 1.02
C PHE A 180 -9.09 16.00 2.50
N LYS A 181 -8.06 15.49 3.20
CA LYS A 181 -8.14 15.20 4.64
C LYS A 181 -8.10 16.50 5.46
N MET A 182 -9.27 17.02 5.79
CA MET A 182 -9.45 18.27 6.54
C MET A 182 -8.68 18.30 7.86
N TYR A 183 -8.72 17.23 8.64
CA TYR A 183 -8.14 17.18 9.99
C TYR A 183 -6.60 17.23 10.04
N ASN A 184 -5.92 17.05 8.91
CA ASN A 184 -4.47 17.19 8.82
C ASN A 184 -4.04 18.66 8.69
N ASP A 185 -4.95 19.55 8.28
CA ASP A 185 -4.72 20.98 8.23
C ASP A 185 -5.17 21.60 9.56
N PRO A 186 -4.25 22.20 10.36
CA PRO A 186 -4.60 22.85 11.61
C PRO A 186 -5.64 23.97 11.46
N ALA A 187 -5.71 24.63 10.30
CA ALA A 187 -6.70 25.66 10.03
C ALA A 187 -8.11 25.09 9.77
N LEU A 188 -8.22 23.79 9.49
CA LEU A 188 -9.48 23.09 9.23
C LEU A 188 -9.87 22.13 10.37
N ASN A 189 -9.04 22.00 11.40
CA ASN A 189 -9.30 21.14 12.55
C ASN A 189 -9.91 21.90 13.73
N PRO A 190 -11.22 21.72 14.03
CA PRO A 190 -11.91 22.48 15.09
C PRO A 190 -11.30 22.28 16.47
N GLU A 191 -10.68 21.13 16.75
CA GLU A 191 -10.02 20.90 18.04
C GLU A 191 -8.73 21.70 18.22
N LEU A 192 -8.19 22.30 17.15
CA LEU A 192 -6.97 23.11 17.18
C LEU A 192 -7.24 24.62 17.13
N TYR A 193 -8.27 25.06 16.39
CA TYR A 193 -8.58 26.48 16.25
C TYR A 193 -9.72 26.98 17.14
N ILE A 194 -10.59 26.10 17.66
CA ILE A 194 -11.59 26.51 18.66
C ILE A 194 -10.88 26.60 20.02
N VAL A 195 -10.74 27.82 20.52
CA VAL A 195 -10.33 28.04 21.91
C VAL A 195 -11.48 27.58 22.81
N ARG A 196 -11.24 26.56 23.62
CA ARG A 196 -12.18 26.09 24.65
C ARG A 196 -12.16 27.00 25.88
#